data_AF-A0A433P701-F1
#
_entry.id   AF-A0A433P701-F1
#
_cell.length_a   1.000
_cell.length_b   1.000
_cell.length_c   1.000
_cell.angle_alpha   90.00
_cell.angle_beta   90.00
_cell.angle_gamma   90.00
#
_symmetry.space_group_name_H-M   'P 1'
#
loop_
_entity.id
_entity.type
_entity.pdbx_description
1 polymer ?
#
loop_
_entity_poly.entity_id
_entity_poly.type
_entity_poly.pdbx_seq_one_letter_code
_entity_poly.pdbx_strand_id
1 'polypeptide(L)'
;MWLYDSLQEQAGTPAPKENIICDAWVDHDLFMISRYDINNVYHIHQDFMHVFLGYGLMDLNPDTTEIIFLDSDAGGIRKSHAIWKQAFSGFRTGLKHSDPNAPNVIRTIRDLASEKFEEKGNVITDAYGKTRKMRNLCLRSATFSVHGGLTLLSRQKGKISQCDDAPMLRSFADFMLTRLNLPTAFPTLTDPFNPAAPRDFRLSDLLKSTDLNVAQFVSPNVPASARLVAPIIITFLTRRPVDGRSLERTISNEYDLIKSVNSSLETLFTLNQVRRPYLLRVVDFGTIPTMREQIAIARESDILLGPHGAALVYSIYLPPHGCLIELQHPSRRNNFQFRNILALTGRDYSVYPVVDPLRNIQEIADSVAVAVAKVLERRID
;
A
#
# COMPACT_ATOMS: atom_id res chain seq x y z
N MET A 1 -11.22 8.20 22.54
CA MET A 1 -11.31 9.04 23.74
C MET A 1 -10.24 10.10 23.73
N TRP A 2 -8.93 9.77 23.75
CA TRP A 2 -7.82 10.74 23.70
C TRP A 2 -8.01 11.94 22.76
N LEU A 3 -8.35 11.77 21.47
CA LEU A 3 -8.46 12.93 20.57
C LEU A 3 -9.59 13.91 20.96
N TYR A 4 -10.72 13.37 21.43
CA TYR A 4 -11.85 14.16 21.92
C TYR A 4 -11.53 14.80 23.26
N ASP A 5 -10.90 14.04 24.16
CA ASP A 5 -10.51 14.52 25.49
C ASP A 5 -9.41 15.59 25.38
N SER A 6 -8.46 15.48 24.44
CA SER A 6 -7.45 16.52 24.18
C SER A 6 -8.05 17.78 23.55
N LEU A 7 -9.05 17.64 22.69
CA LEU A 7 -9.80 18.79 22.18
C LEU A 7 -10.63 19.46 23.29
N GLN A 8 -11.12 18.71 24.28
CA GLN A 8 -11.84 19.26 25.43
C GLN A 8 -10.93 19.83 26.54
N GLU A 9 -9.79 19.20 26.82
CA GLU A 9 -8.90 19.52 27.94
C GLU A 9 -7.84 20.56 27.56
N GLN A 10 -7.34 20.59 26.32
CA GLN A 10 -6.36 21.60 25.89
C GLN A 10 -7.00 22.88 25.35
N ALA A 11 -8.21 22.79 24.81
CA ALA A 11 -9.02 23.96 24.48
C ALA A 11 -10.09 24.11 25.56
N GLY A 12 -9.67 24.51 26.77
CA GLY A 12 -10.61 24.86 27.83
C GLY A 12 -11.76 25.69 27.25
N THR A 13 -13.01 25.36 27.61
CA THR A 13 -14.25 25.80 26.94
C THR A 13 -14.04 27.12 26.22
N PRO A 14 -13.86 27.13 24.89
CA PRO A 14 -13.63 28.38 24.18
C PRO A 14 -14.85 29.24 24.50
N ALA A 15 -14.64 30.37 25.19
CA ALA A 15 -15.70 31.36 25.27
C ALA A 15 -16.13 31.58 23.83
N PRO A 16 -17.42 31.37 23.47
CA PRO A 16 -17.84 31.49 22.09
C PRO A 16 -17.43 32.88 21.65
N LYS A 17 -16.42 32.96 20.77
CA LYS A 17 -16.06 34.23 20.16
C LYS A 17 -17.24 34.54 19.27
N GLU A 18 -18.15 35.37 19.77
CA GLU A 18 -19.23 35.92 18.97
C GLU A 18 -18.58 36.50 17.71
N ASN A 19 -18.93 35.91 16.57
CA ASN A 19 -18.47 36.26 15.23
C ASN A 19 -16.96 36.03 14.98
N ILE A 20 -16.57 34.78 14.67
CA ILE A 20 -15.28 34.52 14.00
C ILE A 20 -15.33 35.17 12.61
N ILE A 21 -14.58 36.27 12.45
CA ILE A 21 -14.40 36.93 11.15
C ILE A 21 -13.23 36.26 10.43
N CYS A 22 -13.51 35.68 9.26
CA CYS A 22 -12.52 35.02 8.42
C CYS A 22 -11.66 36.03 7.67
N ASP A 23 -10.34 35.90 7.78
CA ASP A 23 -9.39 36.73 7.05
C ASP A 23 -9.18 36.18 5.64
N ALA A 24 -9.07 34.85 5.55
CA ALA A 24 -8.97 34.12 4.29
C ALA A 24 -9.80 32.84 4.34
N TRP A 25 -10.18 32.34 3.16
CA TRP A 25 -10.98 31.14 2.97
C TRP A 25 -10.24 30.11 2.14
N VAL A 26 -10.41 28.85 2.50
CA VAL A 26 -10.10 27.69 1.66
C VAL A 26 -11.42 27.17 1.10
N ASP A 27 -11.59 27.28 -0.23
CA ASP A 27 -12.87 27.11 -0.91
C ASP A 27 -13.09 25.72 -1.52
N HIS A 28 -12.18 24.78 -1.26
CA HIS A 28 -12.22 23.38 -1.68
C HIS A 28 -12.17 22.43 -0.48
N ASP A 29 -12.45 21.16 -0.72
CA ASP A 29 -12.50 20.14 0.33
C ASP A 29 -11.11 19.80 0.85
N LEU A 30 -10.99 19.76 2.18
CA LEU A 30 -9.77 19.30 2.85
C LEU A 30 -10.03 17.97 3.55
N PHE A 31 -9.14 17.00 3.33
CA PHE A 31 -9.09 15.78 4.13
C PHE A 31 -7.83 15.79 4.98
N MET A 32 -8.01 15.98 6.28
CA MET A 32 -6.93 16.11 7.25
C MET A 32 -6.70 14.78 7.96
N ILE A 33 -5.47 14.29 7.98
CA ILE A 33 -5.13 13.02 8.60
C ILE A 33 -3.95 13.14 9.56
N SER A 34 -4.09 12.58 10.75
CA SER A 34 -2.97 12.29 11.66
C SER A 34 -2.53 10.83 11.47
N ARG A 35 -1.34 10.65 10.92
CA ARG A 35 -0.75 9.32 10.64
C ARG A 35 -0.11 8.74 11.90
N TYR A 36 -0.04 7.42 12.00
CA TYR A 36 0.50 6.73 13.19
C TYR A 36 1.98 6.36 13.07
N ASP A 37 2.29 5.37 12.22
CA ASP A 37 3.65 4.86 12.03
C ASP A 37 3.97 4.84 10.54
N ILE A 38 4.49 5.96 10.09
CA ILE A 38 4.86 6.20 8.69
C ILE A 38 6.15 5.50 8.28
N ASN A 39 6.78 4.73 9.18
CA ASN A 39 7.89 3.83 8.85
C ASN A 39 7.46 2.39 8.64
N ASN A 40 6.16 2.12 8.79
CA ASN A 40 5.61 0.79 8.72
C ASN A 40 4.53 0.75 7.65
N VAL A 41 4.86 0.11 6.53
CA VAL A 41 3.96 0.04 5.36
C VAL A 41 2.59 -0.55 5.70
N TYR A 42 2.49 -1.40 6.72
CA TYR A 42 1.20 -1.90 7.21
C TYR A 42 0.32 -0.76 7.76
N HIS A 43 0.89 0.08 8.63
CA HIS A 43 0.17 1.21 9.23
C HIS A 43 -0.16 2.28 8.18
N ILE A 44 0.73 2.51 7.21
CA ILE A 44 0.45 3.39 6.07
C ILE A 44 -0.77 2.90 5.27
N HIS A 45 -0.92 1.59 5.04
CA HIS A 45 -2.10 1.04 4.35
C HIS A 45 -3.38 1.16 5.18
N GLN A 46 -3.28 1.15 6.51
CA GLN A 46 -4.44 1.46 7.36
C GLN A 46 -4.87 2.93 7.18
N ASP A 47 -3.91 3.86 7.10
CA ASP A 47 -4.18 5.27 6.85
C ASP A 47 -4.82 5.46 5.45
N PHE A 48 -4.30 4.80 4.42
CA PHE A 48 -4.88 4.80 3.08
C PHE A 48 -6.32 4.29 3.07
N MET A 49 -6.59 3.19 3.76
CA MET A 49 -7.94 2.65 3.89
C MET A 49 -8.88 3.64 4.59
N HIS A 50 -8.41 4.34 5.62
CA HIS A 50 -9.21 5.37 6.30
C HIS A 50 -9.59 6.52 5.38
N VAL A 51 -8.66 6.98 4.55
CA VAL A 51 -8.97 8.05 3.59
C VAL A 51 -9.92 7.56 2.50
N PHE A 52 -9.69 6.35 1.96
CA PHE A 52 -10.60 5.73 1.00
C PHE A 52 -12.04 5.62 1.55
N LEU A 53 -12.20 5.12 2.77
CA LEU A 53 -13.51 5.06 3.44
C LEU A 53 -14.09 6.44 3.69
N GLY A 54 -13.25 7.39 4.11
CA GLY A 54 -13.63 8.77 4.33
C GLY A 54 -14.18 9.43 3.06
N TYR A 55 -13.58 9.15 1.90
CA TYR A 55 -14.06 9.63 0.61
C TYR A 55 -15.46 9.11 0.29
N GLY A 56 -15.69 7.81 0.48
CA GLY A 56 -17.01 7.23 0.26
C GLY A 56 -18.08 7.72 1.24
N LEU A 57 -17.73 7.90 2.52
CA LEU A 57 -18.68 8.28 3.57
C LEU A 57 -19.03 9.77 3.57
N MET A 58 -18.08 10.62 3.19
CA MET A 58 -18.22 12.08 3.21
C MET A 58 -18.48 12.66 1.81
N ASP A 59 -18.68 11.79 0.81
CA ASP A 59 -18.90 12.15 -0.61
C ASP A 59 -17.79 13.07 -1.16
N LEU A 60 -16.54 12.75 -0.83
CA LEU A 60 -15.38 13.53 -1.25
C LEU A 60 -14.79 12.96 -2.55
N ASN A 61 -14.41 13.86 -3.46
CA ASN A 61 -13.78 13.49 -4.71
C ASN A 61 -12.24 13.60 -4.59
N PRO A 62 -11.46 12.51 -4.84
CA PRO A 62 -9.99 12.52 -4.75
C PRO A 62 -9.31 13.54 -5.67
N ASP A 63 -9.96 14.01 -6.73
CA ASP A 63 -9.40 14.99 -7.68
C ASP A 63 -9.60 16.45 -7.24
N THR A 64 -10.60 16.71 -6.40
CA THR A 64 -10.90 18.06 -5.88
C THR A 64 -10.60 18.21 -4.40
N THR A 65 -10.34 17.10 -3.70
CA THR A 65 -9.99 17.09 -2.28
C THR A 65 -8.49 17.20 -2.12
N GLU A 66 -8.06 18.07 -1.21
CA GLU A 66 -6.66 18.19 -0.82
C GLU A 66 -6.39 17.43 0.48
N ILE A 67 -5.33 16.61 0.47
CA ILE A 67 -4.86 15.92 1.67
C ILE A 67 -3.96 16.83 2.48
N ILE A 68 -4.21 16.91 3.79
CA ILE A 68 -3.42 17.68 4.74
C ILE A 68 -2.95 16.78 5.88
N PHE A 69 -1.66 16.82 6.18
CA PHE A 69 -1.12 16.09 7.34
C PHE A 69 -1.18 16.93 8.60
N LEU A 70 -1.68 16.30 9.67
CA LEU A 70 -1.79 16.90 11.01
C LEU A 70 -0.64 16.50 11.95
N ASP A 71 0.14 15.49 11.57
CA ASP A 71 1.32 15.09 12.33
C ASP A 71 2.53 15.99 12.03
N SER A 72 3.53 15.93 12.91
CA SER A 72 4.73 16.77 12.83
C SER A 72 5.76 16.29 11.81
N ASP A 73 5.50 15.21 11.09
CA ASP A 73 6.50 14.55 10.27
C ASP A 73 6.37 14.94 8.79
N ALA A 74 7.26 15.82 8.35
CA ALA A 74 7.37 16.23 6.95
C ALA A 74 8.11 15.21 6.06
N GLY A 75 8.51 14.01 6.54
CA GLY A 75 9.50 13.17 5.85
C GLY A 75 9.53 11.65 6.07
N GLY A 76 8.71 11.04 6.94
CA GLY A 76 8.78 9.58 7.14
C GLY A 76 8.28 8.77 5.94
N ILE A 77 8.97 7.64 5.69
CA ILE A 77 9.08 6.94 4.39
C ILE A 77 8.76 7.88 3.22
N ARG A 78 9.78 8.60 2.75
CA ARG A 78 9.76 9.38 1.49
C ARG A 78 9.09 8.60 0.34
N LYS A 79 9.19 7.27 0.35
CA LYS A 79 8.61 6.36 -0.64
C LYS A 79 7.06 6.39 -0.69
N SER A 80 6.39 6.78 0.39
CA SER A 80 4.92 6.82 0.49
C SER A 80 4.30 8.18 0.18
N HIS A 81 5.07 9.27 0.25
CA HIS A 81 4.57 10.63 -0.01
C HIS A 81 4.01 10.78 -1.43
N ALA A 82 4.68 10.17 -2.41
CA ALA A 82 4.20 10.15 -3.78
C ALA A 82 2.82 9.46 -3.91
N ILE A 83 2.56 8.42 -3.10
CA ILE A 83 1.28 7.70 -3.12
C ILE A 83 0.16 8.59 -2.61
N TRP A 84 0.37 9.31 -1.51
CA TRP A 84 -0.65 10.20 -0.96
C TRP A 84 -1.12 11.25 -1.98
N LYS A 85 -0.18 11.89 -2.67
CA LYS A 85 -0.52 12.84 -3.74
C LYS A 85 -1.20 12.14 -4.91
N GLN A 86 -0.61 11.08 -5.43
CA GLN A 86 -1.11 10.40 -6.62
C GLN A 86 -2.47 9.71 -6.41
N ALA A 87 -2.65 9.02 -5.29
CA ALA A 87 -3.85 8.27 -4.99
C ALA A 87 -4.97 9.14 -4.43
N PHE A 88 -4.65 10.03 -3.49
CA PHE A 88 -5.65 10.70 -2.67
C PHE A 88 -5.77 12.21 -2.90
N SER A 89 -4.83 12.87 -3.59
CA SER A 89 -4.86 14.33 -3.74
C SER A 89 -4.54 14.76 -5.17
N GLY A 90 -5.52 14.62 -6.05
CA GLY A 90 -5.47 15.12 -7.43
C GLY A 90 -5.61 16.65 -7.53
N PHE A 91 -5.82 17.32 -6.39
CA PHE A 91 -5.95 18.78 -6.30
C PHE A 91 -4.71 19.51 -6.88
N ARG A 92 -4.96 20.39 -7.85
CA ARG A 92 -3.94 21.20 -8.56
C ARG A 92 -4.33 22.67 -8.56
N THR A 93 -4.12 23.39 -7.46
CA THR A 93 -4.19 24.86 -7.50
C THR A 93 -2.92 25.48 -6.90
N GLY A 94 -2.46 26.56 -7.51
CA GLY A 94 -1.30 27.35 -7.06
C GLY A 94 -0.04 27.12 -7.91
N LEU A 95 0.80 28.17 -8.01
CA LEU A 95 2.05 28.20 -8.80
C LEU A 95 3.02 27.06 -8.45
N LYS A 96 2.97 26.56 -7.20
CA LYS A 96 3.78 25.41 -6.72
C LYS A 96 3.22 24.05 -7.13
N HIS A 97 1.93 23.91 -7.48
CA HIS A 97 1.36 22.64 -7.95
C HIS A 97 1.39 22.51 -9.48
N SER A 98 1.49 23.63 -10.19
CA SER A 98 1.67 23.68 -11.65
C SER A 98 3.11 23.44 -12.11
N ASP A 99 4.09 23.49 -11.20
CA ASP A 99 5.47 23.13 -11.49
C ASP A 99 5.62 21.60 -11.44
N PRO A 100 5.88 20.91 -12.57
CA PRO A 100 6.12 19.47 -12.59
C PRO A 100 7.38 19.05 -11.82
N ASN A 101 8.25 20.00 -11.45
CA ASN A 101 9.43 19.78 -10.61
C ASN A 101 9.22 20.16 -9.15
N ALA A 102 8.07 20.71 -8.77
CA ALA A 102 7.80 21.00 -7.38
C ALA A 102 7.76 19.69 -6.58
N PRO A 103 8.46 19.63 -5.44
CA PRO A 103 8.56 18.40 -4.67
C PRO A 103 7.15 17.92 -4.32
N ASN A 104 6.95 16.59 -4.28
CA ASN A 104 5.70 15.93 -3.88
C ASN A 104 5.40 16.16 -2.39
N VAL A 105 5.30 17.42 -1.99
CA VAL A 105 5.13 17.88 -0.63
C VAL A 105 3.66 18.04 -0.41
N ILE A 106 3.17 17.30 0.58
CA ILE A 106 1.83 17.44 1.10
C ILE A 106 1.86 18.61 2.07
N ARG A 107 0.91 19.53 1.90
CA ARG A 107 0.85 20.76 2.68
C ARG A 107 0.39 20.47 4.10
N THR A 108 0.88 21.27 5.03
CA THR A 108 0.32 21.42 6.36
C THR A 108 -0.74 22.52 6.36
N ILE A 109 -1.55 22.61 7.42
CA ILE A 109 -2.46 23.74 7.63
C ILE A 109 -1.69 25.07 7.65
N ARG A 110 -0.45 25.07 8.16
CA ARG A 110 0.39 26.27 8.20
C ARG A 110 0.77 26.72 6.79
N ASP A 111 1.08 25.81 5.90
CA ASP A 111 1.42 26.12 4.50
C ASP A 111 0.21 26.75 3.80
N LEU A 112 -0.98 26.15 3.98
CA LEU A 112 -2.24 26.70 3.48
C LEU A 112 -2.53 28.10 4.01
N ALA A 113 -2.38 28.31 5.33
CA ALA A 113 -2.59 29.62 5.94
C ALA A 113 -1.64 30.67 5.39
N SER A 114 -0.35 30.32 5.27
CA SER A 114 0.69 31.23 4.78
C SER A 114 0.41 31.64 3.34
N GLU A 115 0.10 30.68 2.46
CA GLU A 115 -0.26 30.94 1.07
C GLU A 115 -1.49 31.84 0.95
N LYS A 116 -2.57 31.53 1.69
CA LYS A 116 -3.81 32.31 1.62
C LYS A 116 -3.68 33.72 2.21
N PHE A 117 -2.83 33.90 3.22
CA PHE A 117 -2.53 35.22 3.75
C PHE A 117 -1.65 36.02 2.78
N GLU A 118 -0.65 35.40 2.16
CA GLU A 118 0.18 36.02 1.13
C GLU A 118 -0.63 36.49 -0.08
N GLU A 119 -1.55 35.66 -0.58
CA GLU A 119 -2.48 36.00 -1.68
C GLU A 119 -3.31 37.27 -1.39
N LYS A 120 -3.63 37.51 -0.12
CA LYS A 120 -4.39 38.70 0.32
C LYS A 120 -3.53 39.85 0.87
N GLY A 121 -2.20 39.74 0.79
CA GLY A 121 -1.28 40.80 1.24
C GLY A 121 -0.95 40.79 2.74
N ASN A 122 -1.21 39.70 3.46
CA ASN A 122 -0.86 39.43 4.87
C ASN A 122 -1.46 40.36 5.95
N VAL A 123 -2.01 41.50 5.55
CA VAL A 123 -2.61 42.51 6.43
C VAL A 123 -4.02 42.87 5.99
N ILE A 124 -4.88 43.09 6.97
CA ILE A 124 -6.23 43.63 6.76
C ILE A 124 -6.24 45.05 7.30
N THR A 125 -6.75 45.97 6.48
CA THR A 125 -7.03 47.36 6.87
C THR A 125 -8.52 47.49 7.10
N ASP A 126 -8.93 47.98 8.28
CA ASP A 126 -10.34 48.25 8.55
C ASP A 126 -10.81 49.57 7.90
N ALA A 127 -12.12 49.86 8.01
CA ALA A 127 -12.74 51.07 7.47
C ALA A 127 -12.17 52.38 8.05
N TYR A 128 -11.40 52.30 9.15
CA TYR A 128 -10.77 53.44 9.82
C TYR A 128 -9.26 53.55 9.52
N GLY A 129 -8.73 52.73 8.61
CA GLY A 129 -7.32 52.74 8.23
C GLY A 129 -6.39 52.01 9.19
N LYS A 130 -6.91 51.29 10.20
CA LYS A 130 -6.09 50.51 11.12
C LYS A 130 -5.76 49.16 10.51
N THR A 131 -4.48 48.81 10.52
CA THR A 131 -3.97 47.55 9.97
C THR A 131 -3.77 46.50 11.06
N ARG A 132 -4.03 45.24 10.72
CA ARG A 132 -3.63 44.08 11.52
C ARG A 132 -3.15 42.94 10.64
N LYS A 133 -2.27 42.08 11.16
CA LYS A 133 -1.92 40.82 10.50
C LYS A 133 -3.13 39.89 10.43
N MET A 134 -3.23 39.16 9.32
CA MET A 134 -4.17 38.06 9.18
C MET A 134 -3.83 36.93 10.15
N ARG A 135 -4.85 36.31 10.73
CA ARG A 135 -4.75 35.24 11.73
C ARG A 135 -5.82 34.16 11.55
N ASN A 136 -6.97 34.51 10.95
CA ASN A 136 -8.12 33.61 10.89
C ASN A 136 -8.24 33.00 9.50
N LEU A 137 -7.75 31.77 9.35
CA LEU A 137 -8.04 30.93 8.18
C LEU A 137 -9.36 30.19 8.41
N CYS A 138 -10.31 30.33 7.50
CA CYS A 138 -11.56 29.59 7.52
C CYS A 138 -11.58 28.55 6.41
N LEU A 139 -12.22 27.42 6.71
CA LEU A 139 -12.29 26.27 5.83
C LEU A 139 -13.75 26.07 5.44
N ARG A 140 -14.04 26.02 4.14
CA ARG A 140 -15.39 25.75 3.66
C ARG A 140 -15.84 24.34 4.01
N SER A 141 -14.92 23.37 3.88
CA SER A 141 -15.14 21.95 4.13
C SER A 141 -13.85 21.34 4.64
N ALA A 142 -13.94 20.61 5.76
CA ALA A 142 -12.80 19.92 6.35
C ALA A 142 -13.26 18.63 7.02
N THR A 143 -12.69 17.51 6.58
CA THR A 143 -12.86 16.19 7.20
C THR A 143 -11.60 15.86 7.97
N PHE A 144 -11.75 15.30 9.18
CA PHE A 144 -10.64 14.93 10.04
C PHE A 144 -10.64 13.44 10.29
N SER A 145 -9.48 12.81 10.11
CA SER A 145 -9.27 11.39 10.39
C SER A 145 -8.04 11.21 11.28
N VAL A 146 -8.13 10.22 12.14
CA VAL A 146 -7.01 9.78 12.97
C VAL A 146 -6.84 8.29 12.83
N HIS A 147 -5.59 7.85 12.83
CA HIS A 147 -5.29 6.42 12.83
C HIS A 147 -5.89 5.73 14.05
N GLY A 148 -7.06 5.12 13.89
CA GLY A 148 -7.78 4.49 14.99
C GLY A 148 -7.45 3.02 15.22
N GLY A 149 -6.62 2.39 14.38
CA GLY A 149 -6.47 0.92 14.36
C GLY A 149 -7.77 0.17 14.06
N LEU A 150 -8.86 0.87 13.75
CA LEU A 150 -10.18 0.38 13.38
C LEU A 150 -10.28 0.35 11.86
N THR A 151 -9.67 -0.65 11.24
CA THR A 151 -9.78 -0.94 9.81
C THR A 151 -10.08 -2.41 9.59
N LEU A 152 -10.47 -2.78 8.37
CA LEU A 152 -10.44 -4.19 7.92
C LEU A 152 -9.02 -4.79 8.00
N LEU A 153 -8.00 -3.91 8.02
CA LEU A 153 -6.61 -4.23 8.26
C LEU A 153 -6.24 -4.12 9.76
N SER A 154 -7.21 -4.10 10.69
CA SER A 154 -6.88 -4.07 12.11
C SER A 154 -6.11 -5.33 12.51
N ARG A 155 -5.10 -5.16 13.38
CA ARG A 155 -4.39 -6.28 14.01
C ARG A 155 -5.32 -6.92 15.03
N GLN A 156 -6.36 -7.62 14.59
CA GLN A 156 -7.15 -8.45 15.49
C GLN A 156 -6.25 -9.61 15.95
N LYS A 157 -5.63 -9.44 17.12
CA LYS A 157 -5.00 -10.56 17.82
C LYS A 157 -6.10 -11.55 18.19
N GLY A 158 -5.91 -12.81 17.83
CA GLY A 158 -6.74 -13.90 18.35
C GLY A 158 -8.06 -14.18 17.63
N LYS A 159 -8.43 -13.47 16.57
CA LYS A 159 -9.62 -13.82 15.77
C LYS A 159 -9.35 -13.84 14.27
N ILE A 160 -9.74 -14.94 13.66
CA ILE A 160 -9.81 -15.10 12.20
C ILE A 160 -11.16 -14.52 11.75
N SER A 161 -11.14 -13.73 10.69
CA SER A 161 -12.37 -13.23 10.06
C SER A 161 -13.24 -14.40 9.61
N GLN A 162 -14.55 -14.32 9.83
CA GLN A 162 -15.53 -15.22 9.21
C GLN A 162 -16.06 -14.65 7.88
N CYS A 163 -15.70 -13.41 7.55
CA CYS A 163 -16.02 -12.80 6.27
C CYS A 163 -14.95 -13.19 5.26
N ASP A 164 -15.42 -13.74 4.14
CA ASP A 164 -14.64 -13.97 2.93
C ASP A 164 -15.14 -13.02 1.84
N ASP A 165 -14.27 -12.70 0.89
CA ASP A 165 -14.64 -11.93 -0.30
C ASP A 165 -15.42 -10.63 0.01
N ALA A 166 -14.79 -9.73 0.77
CA ALA A 166 -15.37 -8.45 1.14
C ALA A 166 -15.22 -7.42 0.00
N PRO A 167 -16.33 -6.92 -0.58
CA PRO A 167 -16.27 -5.94 -1.67
C PRO A 167 -15.46 -4.69 -1.31
N MET A 168 -15.56 -4.23 -0.06
CA MET A 168 -14.85 -3.04 0.42
C MET A 168 -13.32 -3.14 0.24
N LEU A 169 -12.71 -4.27 0.59
CA LEU A 169 -11.26 -4.44 0.48
C LEU A 169 -10.82 -4.60 -0.99
N ARG A 170 -11.68 -5.20 -1.83
CA ARG A 170 -11.46 -5.27 -3.29
C ARG A 170 -11.54 -3.90 -3.95
N SER A 171 -12.56 -3.12 -3.62
CA SER A 171 -12.71 -1.73 -4.11
C SER A 171 -11.55 -0.85 -3.67
N PHE A 172 -11.08 -1.00 -2.42
CA PHE A 172 -9.87 -0.31 -1.98
C PHE A 172 -8.64 -0.70 -2.81
N ALA A 173 -8.43 -2.00 -3.05
CA ALA A 173 -7.31 -2.47 -3.85
C ALA A 173 -7.35 -1.88 -5.28
N ASP A 174 -8.50 -1.93 -5.94
CA ASP A 174 -8.67 -1.40 -7.29
C ASP A 174 -8.61 0.13 -7.35
N PHE A 175 -9.14 0.83 -6.35
CA PHE A 175 -8.96 2.28 -6.21
C PHE A 175 -7.46 2.63 -6.19
N MET A 176 -6.69 1.98 -5.33
CA MET A 176 -5.25 2.21 -5.24
C MET A 176 -4.54 1.88 -6.56
N LEU A 177 -4.82 0.71 -7.16
CA LEU A 177 -4.19 0.30 -8.42
C LEU A 177 -4.51 1.29 -9.55
N THR A 178 -5.78 1.67 -9.70
CA THR A 178 -6.24 2.63 -10.72
C THR A 178 -5.53 3.97 -10.56
N ARG A 179 -5.54 4.54 -9.36
CA ARG A 179 -4.91 5.85 -9.13
C ARG A 179 -3.39 5.80 -9.27
N LEU A 180 -2.78 4.65 -9.04
CA LEU A 180 -1.35 4.43 -9.26
C LEU A 180 -0.98 4.09 -10.71
N ASN A 181 -1.95 4.10 -11.64
CA ASN A 181 -1.77 3.65 -13.02
C ASN A 181 -1.17 2.24 -13.07
N LEU A 182 -1.76 1.34 -12.30
CA LEU A 182 -1.46 -0.09 -12.26
C LEU A 182 -2.70 -0.89 -12.65
N PRO A 183 -2.55 -2.12 -13.16
CA PRO A 183 -3.67 -2.96 -13.56
C PRO A 183 -4.52 -3.34 -12.35
N THR A 184 -5.84 -3.16 -12.45
CA THR A 184 -6.79 -3.56 -11.40
C THR A 184 -6.66 -5.06 -11.11
N ALA A 185 -6.94 -5.42 -9.86
CA ALA A 185 -6.92 -6.80 -9.43
C ALA A 185 -8.25 -7.47 -9.78
N PHE A 186 -9.38 -6.77 -9.63
CA PHE A 186 -10.70 -7.34 -9.84
C PHE A 186 -11.38 -6.72 -11.07
N PRO A 187 -12.18 -7.50 -11.81
CA PRO A 187 -13.00 -6.95 -12.88
C PRO A 187 -14.09 -6.07 -12.23
N THR A 188 -13.95 -4.75 -12.34
CA THR A 188 -15.03 -3.84 -11.98
C THR A 188 -16.10 -3.90 -13.07
N LEU A 189 -17.32 -4.30 -12.69
CA LEU A 189 -18.53 -4.07 -13.48
C LEU A 189 -18.78 -2.56 -13.55
N THR A 190 -18.04 -1.82 -14.38
CA THR A 190 -18.35 -0.49 -14.95
C THR A 190 -17.07 0.26 -15.30
N ASP A 191 -16.44 -0.08 -16.42
CA ASP A 191 -15.95 0.97 -17.33
C ASP A 191 -16.08 0.48 -18.78
N PRO A 192 -17.23 0.70 -19.44
CA PRO A 192 -17.40 0.38 -20.86
C PRO A 192 -16.46 1.20 -21.77
N PHE A 193 -15.74 2.20 -21.26
CA PHE A 193 -14.80 3.04 -22.00
C PHE A 193 -13.33 2.72 -21.73
N ASN A 194 -13.03 1.80 -20.81
CA ASN A 194 -11.69 1.26 -20.63
C ASN A 194 -11.66 -0.27 -20.79
N PRO A 195 -11.84 -0.78 -22.03
CA PRO A 195 -11.73 -2.20 -22.34
C PRO A 195 -10.28 -2.74 -22.23
N ALA A 196 -9.33 -1.91 -21.83
CA ALA A 196 -7.97 -2.33 -21.56
C ALA A 196 -7.82 -2.65 -20.07
N ALA A 197 -8.19 -3.88 -19.69
CA ALA A 197 -7.31 -4.61 -18.79
C ALA A 197 -5.89 -4.38 -19.32
N PRO A 198 -4.95 -3.79 -18.56
CA PRO A 198 -3.61 -3.59 -19.11
C PRO A 198 -3.09 -4.94 -19.57
N ARG A 199 -2.96 -5.06 -20.89
CA ARG A 199 -2.40 -6.23 -21.56
C ARG A 199 -1.07 -6.51 -20.89
N ASP A 200 -0.94 -7.74 -20.40
CA ASP A 200 0.29 -8.42 -20.00
C ASP A 200 1.41 -7.47 -19.57
N PHE A 201 1.67 -7.38 -18.25
CA PHE A 201 2.95 -6.87 -17.78
C PHE A 201 4.06 -7.52 -18.61
N ARG A 202 4.72 -6.73 -19.47
CA ARG A 202 5.77 -7.27 -20.33
C ARG A 202 6.87 -7.78 -19.42
N LEU A 203 7.44 -8.94 -19.72
CA LEU A 203 8.56 -9.50 -18.96
C LEU A 203 9.71 -8.49 -18.77
N SER A 204 9.92 -7.60 -19.73
CA SER A 204 10.89 -6.50 -19.63
C SER A 204 10.58 -5.47 -18.53
N ASP A 205 9.30 -5.26 -18.21
CA ASP A 205 8.88 -4.36 -17.12
C ASP A 205 8.98 -5.07 -15.76
N LEU A 206 8.71 -6.39 -15.72
CA LEU A 206 8.90 -7.26 -14.55
C LEU A 206 10.37 -7.35 -14.09
N LEU A 207 11.31 -7.33 -15.04
CA LEU A 207 12.75 -7.46 -14.76
C LEU A 207 13.39 -6.16 -14.24
N LYS A 208 12.79 -4.99 -14.49
CA LYS A 208 13.32 -3.69 -14.00
C LYS A 208 13.27 -3.56 -12.47
N SER A 209 12.37 -4.29 -11.82
CA SER A 209 12.13 -4.23 -10.37
C SER A 209 12.82 -5.33 -9.57
N THR A 210 13.68 -6.11 -10.23
CA THR A 210 14.21 -7.36 -9.69
C THR A 210 15.73 -7.24 -9.52
N ASP A 211 16.26 -7.64 -8.36
CA ASP A 211 17.70 -7.90 -8.24
C ASP A 211 18.03 -9.17 -9.03
N LEU A 212 18.49 -8.98 -10.26
CA LEU A 212 18.78 -10.07 -11.21
C LEU A 212 19.94 -10.96 -10.75
N ASN A 213 20.69 -10.59 -9.70
CA ASN A 213 21.77 -11.43 -9.18
C ASN A 213 21.24 -12.64 -8.38
N VAL A 214 19.98 -12.61 -7.93
CA VAL A 214 19.36 -13.68 -7.13
C VAL A 214 18.04 -14.19 -7.75
N ALA A 215 17.55 -13.53 -8.80
CA ALA A 215 16.37 -14.00 -9.51
C ALA A 215 16.69 -15.16 -10.44
N GLN A 216 15.95 -16.25 -10.29
CA GLN A 216 16.05 -17.42 -11.13
C GLN A 216 14.85 -17.48 -12.07
N PHE A 217 15.12 -17.27 -13.35
CA PHE A 217 14.14 -17.49 -14.42
C PHE A 217 14.35 -18.87 -15.01
N VAL A 218 13.35 -19.73 -14.92
CA VAL A 218 13.38 -21.05 -15.55
C VAL A 218 12.43 -21.04 -16.74
N SER A 219 13.04 -20.98 -17.93
CA SER A 219 12.33 -21.23 -19.18
C SER A 219 12.27 -22.73 -19.41
N PRO A 220 11.09 -23.34 -19.58
CA PRO A 220 11.00 -24.72 -20.04
C PRO A 220 11.67 -24.82 -21.41
N ASN A 221 12.23 -26.00 -21.70
CA ASN A 221 12.80 -26.33 -23.01
C ASN A 221 11.66 -26.52 -24.03
N VAL A 222 11.05 -25.41 -24.42
CA VAL A 222 9.99 -25.33 -25.42
C VAL A 222 10.44 -24.47 -26.60
N PRO A 223 9.97 -24.76 -27.83
CA PRO A 223 10.26 -23.96 -29.01
C PRO A 223 9.94 -22.48 -28.76
N ALA A 224 10.69 -21.57 -29.40
CA ALA A 224 10.49 -20.13 -29.21
C ALA A 224 9.05 -19.65 -29.50
N SER A 225 8.30 -20.37 -30.34
CA SER A 225 6.88 -20.15 -30.62
C SER A 225 5.93 -20.45 -29.46
N ALA A 226 6.36 -21.23 -28.47
CA ALA A 226 5.63 -21.51 -27.23
C ALA A 226 5.97 -20.52 -26.09
N ARG A 227 6.88 -19.54 -26.31
CA ARG A 227 7.22 -18.46 -25.36
C ARG A 227 6.18 -17.34 -25.30
N LEU A 228 4.97 -17.56 -25.81
CA LEU A 228 3.90 -16.56 -25.86
C LEU A 228 3.07 -16.48 -24.57
N VAL A 229 3.33 -17.36 -23.59
CA VAL A 229 2.55 -17.43 -22.34
C VAL A 229 3.33 -16.76 -21.21
N ALA A 230 2.69 -15.84 -20.49
CA ALA A 230 3.29 -15.16 -19.35
C ALA A 230 3.69 -16.15 -18.24
N PRO A 231 4.88 -15.99 -17.62
CA PRO A 231 5.35 -16.91 -16.58
C PRO A 231 4.49 -16.86 -15.32
N ILE A 232 4.51 -17.95 -14.54
CA ILE A 232 4.11 -17.91 -13.13
C ILE A 232 5.18 -17.17 -12.34
N ILE A 233 4.79 -16.16 -11.56
CA ILE A 233 5.71 -15.30 -10.81
C ILE A 233 5.62 -15.62 -9.32
N ILE A 234 6.68 -16.21 -8.79
CA ILE A 234 6.87 -16.48 -7.37
C ILE A 234 7.84 -15.43 -6.81
N THR A 235 7.39 -14.67 -5.84
CA THR A 235 8.18 -13.60 -5.21
C THR A 235 8.43 -13.92 -3.75
N PHE A 236 9.69 -14.17 -3.41
CA PHE A 236 10.14 -14.29 -2.04
C PHE A 236 10.58 -12.92 -1.52
N LEU A 237 9.95 -12.45 -0.44
CA LEU A 237 10.31 -11.21 0.24
C LEU A 237 11.41 -11.49 1.27
N THR A 238 12.64 -11.12 0.95
CA THR A 238 13.75 -11.22 1.92
C THR A 238 13.67 -10.08 2.94
N ARG A 239 14.20 -10.34 4.14
CA ARG A 239 14.38 -9.33 5.19
C ARG A 239 15.87 -9.24 5.48
N ARG A 240 16.52 -8.19 4.98
CA ARG A 240 17.94 -7.92 5.23
C ARG A 240 18.09 -6.64 6.05
N PRO A 241 19.07 -6.56 6.96
CA PRO A 241 19.36 -5.30 7.65
C PRO A 241 19.57 -4.17 6.64
N VAL A 242 18.82 -3.08 6.79
CA VAL A 242 18.96 -1.87 5.98
C VAL A 242 19.48 -0.75 6.88
N ASP A 243 20.47 0.00 6.41
CA ASP A 243 21.04 1.17 7.11
C ASP A 243 21.50 0.89 8.56
N GLY A 244 22.06 -0.30 8.80
CA GLY A 244 22.57 -0.69 10.12
C GLY A 244 21.50 -0.99 11.18
N ARG A 245 20.20 -0.97 10.83
CA ARG A 245 19.12 -1.34 11.75
C ARG A 245 19.03 -2.86 11.87
N SER A 246 19.04 -3.37 13.10
CA SER A 246 18.71 -4.77 13.35
C SER A 246 17.25 -5.04 12.97
N LEU A 247 17.04 -6.01 12.10
CA LEU A 247 15.70 -6.49 11.77
C LEU A 247 15.39 -7.74 12.56
N GLU A 248 14.20 -7.77 13.15
CA GLU A 248 13.65 -9.00 13.69
C GLU A 248 13.10 -9.90 12.57
N ARG A 249 13.04 -11.21 12.88
CA ARG A 249 12.41 -12.24 12.02
C ARG A 249 13.10 -12.38 10.67
N THR A 250 14.42 -12.31 10.66
CA THR A 250 15.29 -12.69 9.53
C THR A 250 15.37 -14.21 9.44
N ILE A 251 15.84 -14.71 8.30
CA ILE A 251 16.09 -16.14 8.06
C ILE A 251 17.56 -16.27 7.66
N SER A 252 18.39 -16.87 8.53
CA SER A 252 19.83 -16.98 8.34
C SER A 252 20.23 -17.95 7.21
N ASN A 253 19.43 -19.01 7.00
CA ASN A 253 19.62 -20.00 5.94
C ASN A 253 18.62 -19.82 4.78
N GLU A 254 18.34 -18.56 4.40
CA GLU A 254 17.42 -18.22 3.31
C GLU A 254 17.85 -18.85 1.97
N TYR A 255 19.16 -18.94 1.72
CA TYR A 255 19.71 -19.57 0.52
C TYR A 255 19.26 -21.03 0.37
N ASP A 256 19.29 -21.81 1.45
CA ASP A 256 18.88 -23.22 1.44
C ASP A 256 17.38 -23.35 1.17
N LEU A 257 16.57 -22.42 1.70
CA LEU A 257 15.14 -22.35 1.40
C LEU A 257 14.90 -22.07 -0.08
N ILE A 258 15.52 -21.04 -0.64
CA ILE A 258 15.34 -20.68 -2.06
C ILE A 258 15.77 -21.82 -2.98
N LYS A 259 16.89 -22.49 -2.66
CA LYS A 259 17.36 -23.66 -3.40
C LYS A 259 16.35 -24.82 -3.36
N SER A 260 15.81 -25.13 -2.19
CA SER A 260 14.80 -26.20 -2.04
C SER A 260 13.48 -25.86 -2.75
N VAL A 261 13.02 -24.60 -2.66
CA VAL A 261 11.86 -24.10 -3.42
C VAL A 261 12.09 -24.28 -4.91
N ASN A 262 13.24 -23.86 -5.43
CA ASN A 262 13.53 -24.02 -6.86
C ASN A 262 13.56 -25.50 -7.28
N SER A 263 14.22 -26.37 -6.51
CA SER A 263 14.24 -27.82 -6.77
C SER A 263 12.83 -28.43 -6.82
N SER A 264 11.94 -27.99 -5.93
CA SER A 264 10.56 -28.48 -5.86
C SER A 264 9.72 -27.97 -7.04
N LEU A 265 9.95 -26.73 -7.47
CA LEU A 265 9.34 -26.16 -8.69
C LEU A 265 9.85 -26.87 -9.95
N GLU A 266 11.15 -27.10 -10.10
CA GLU A 266 11.71 -27.85 -11.23
C GLU A 266 11.10 -29.24 -11.34
N THR A 267 10.95 -29.92 -10.20
CA THR A 267 10.28 -31.23 -10.10
C THR A 267 8.82 -31.13 -10.54
N LEU A 268 8.05 -30.18 -10.01
CA LEU A 268 6.65 -29.96 -10.38
C LEU A 268 6.49 -29.72 -11.89
N PHE A 269 7.30 -28.84 -12.48
CA PHE A 269 7.18 -28.47 -13.88
C PHE A 269 7.64 -29.59 -14.81
N THR A 270 8.71 -30.31 -14.44
CA THR A 270 9.25 -31.41 -15.25
C THR A 270 8.34 -32.63 -15.21
N LEU A 271 7.96 -33.09 -14.02
CA LEU A 271 7.14 -34.30 -13.87
C LEU A 271 5.74 -34.14 -14.46
N ASN A 272 5.13 -32.96 -14.33
CA ASN A 272 3.81 -32.68 -14.89
C ASN A 272 3.84 -32.08 -16.30
N GLN A 273 5.03 -31.99 -16.92
CA GLN A 273 5.21 -31.44 -18.28
C GLN A 273 4.56 -30.05 -18.46
N VAL A 274 4.66 -29.20 -17.44
CA VAL A 274 4.08 -27.85 -17.45
C VAL A 274 4.79 -27.01 -18.50
N ARG A 275 4.04 -26.56 -19.52
CA ARG A 275 4.60 -25.80 -20.65
C ARG A 275 4.83 -24.32 -20.35
N ARG A 276 4.13 -23.77 -19.36
CA ARG A 276 4.26 -22.37 -18.95
C ARG A 276 5.61 -22.16 -18.23
N PRO A 277 6.33 -21.05 -18.45
CA PRO A 277 7.52 -20.72 -17.67
C PRO A 277 7.19 -20.31 -16.24
N TYR A 278 8.21 -20.31 -15.37
CA TYR A 278 8.12 -19.65 -14.06
C TYR A 278 9.33 -18.77 -13.77
N LEU A 279 9.10 -17.76 -12.93
CA LEU A 279 10.09 -16.84 -12.39
C LEU A 279 10.06 -16.93 -10.87
N LEU A 280 11.16 -17.36 -10.26
CA LEU A 280 11.39 -17.24 -8.83
C LEU A 280 12.30 -16.04 -8.58
N ARG A 281 11.76 -14.97 -7.98
CA ARG A 281 12.52 -13.76 -7.64
C ARG A 281 12.61 -13.56 -6.13
N VAL A 282 13.77 -13.09 -5.68
CA VAL A 282 14.00 -12.64 -4.30
C VAL A 282 14.02 -11.12 -4.30
N VAL A 283 13.21 -10.50 -3.44
CA VAL A 283 13.03 -9.04 -3.40
C VAL A 283 13.17 -8.53 -1.98
N ASP A 284 13.99 -7.49 -1.80
CA ASP A 284 14.04 -6.69 -0.58
C ASP A 284 13.28 -5.38 -0.80
N PHE A 285 12.08 -5.24 -0.23
CA PHE A 285 11.32 -3.98 -0.32
C PHE A 285 12.00 -2.79 0.38
N GLY A 286 12.95 -3.05 1.28
CA GLY A 286 13.81 -2.02 1.85
C GLY A 286 14.62 -1.28 0.79
N THR A 287 15.04 -1.94 -0.29
CA THR A 287 15.86 -1.36 -1.35
C THR A 287 15.04 -0.76 -2.49
N ILE A 288 13.77 -1.14 -2.66
CA ILE A 288 12.90 -0.63 -3.73
C ILE A 288 12.56 0.86 -3.50
N PRO A 289 12.91 1.79 -4.42
CA PRO A 289 12.86 3.23 -4.17
C PRO A 289 11.47 3.80 -3.85
N THR A 290 10.40 3.28 -4.46
CA THR A 290 9.05 3.81 -4.27
C THR A 290 8.07 2.76 -3.77
N MET A 291 7.04 3.20 -3.03
CA MET A 291 5.96 2.30 -2.62
C MET A 291 5.12 1.84 -3.82
N ARG A 292 5.03 2.65 -4.89
CA ARG A 292 4.33 2.28 -6.12
C ARG A 292 4.97 1.06 -6.76
N GLU A 293 6.29 1.01 -6.83
CA GLU A 293 7.04 -0.15 -7.35
C GLU A 293 6.84 -1.38 -6.46
N GLN A 294 6.79 -1.21 -5.13
CA GLN A 294 6.49 -2.32 -4.21
C GLN A 294 5.08 -2.90 -4.44
N ILE A 295 4.08 -2.02 -4.66
CA ILE A 295 2.71 -2.42 -5.02
C ILE A 295 2.69 -3.11 -6.39
N ALA A 296 3.42 -2.60 -7.38
CA ALA A 296 3.52 -3.21 -8.70
C ALA A 296 4.12 -4.63 -8.62
N ILE A 297 5.23 -4.79 -7.89
CA ILE A 297 5.85 -6.11 -7.66
C ILE A 297 4.83 -7.08 -7.07
N ALA A 298 4.09 -6.67 -6.04
CA ALA A 298 3.07 -7.54 -5.43
C ALA A 298 1.89 -7.82 -6.38
N ARG A 299 1.50 -6.86 -7.21
CA ARG A 299 0.42 -7.03 -8.20
C ARG A 299 0.79 -8.02 -9.29
N GLU A 300 2.06 -8.08 -9.67
CA GLU A 300 2.60 -9.01 -10.66
C GLU A 300 2.78 -10.43 -10.10
N SER A 301 3.04 -10.56 -8.80
CA SER A 301 3.27 -11.85 -8.16
C SER A 301 2.01 -12.71 -8.20
N ASP A 302 2.11 -13.93 -8.72
CA ASP A 302 1.07 -14.95 -8.53
C ASP A 302 1.16 -15.54 -7.11
N ILE A 303 2.38 -15.67 -6.60
CA ILE A 303 2.64 -16.14 -5.23
C ILE A 303 3.58 -15.16 -4.55
N LEU A 304 3.14 -14.68 -3.39
CA LEU A 304 3.98 -13.94 -2.45
C LEU A 304 4.37 -14.87 -1.31
N LEU A 305 5.66 -14.96 -1.00
CA LEU A 305 6.21 -15.78 0.07
C LEU A 305 7.12 -14.93 0.94
N GLY A 306 7.07 -15.06 2.26
CA GLY A 306 8.08 -14.44 3.10
C GLY A 306 7.81 -14.47 4.60
N PRO A 307 8.81 -14.08 5.40
CA PRO A 307 8.68 -13.92 6.85
C PRO A 307 7.60 -12.90 7.23
N HIS A 308 6.88 -13.21 8.32
CA HIS A 308 5.88 -12.32 8.89
C HIS A 308 6.45 -10.91 9.13
N GLY A 309 5.87 -9.93 8.46
CA GLY A 309 6.27 -8.54 8.55
C GLY A 309 5.32 -7.62 7.80
N ALA A 310 5.45 -6.32 8.06
CA ALA A 310 4.57 -5.29 7.52
C ALA A 310 4.39 -5.36 5.99
N ALA A 311 5.45 -5.73 5.27
CA ALA A 311 5.46 -5.90 3.82
C ALA A 311 4.41 -6.88 3.28
N LEU A 312 3.95 -7.87 4.06
CA LEU A 312 2.91 -8.78 3.59
C LEU A 312 1.54 -8.10 3.45
N VAL A 313 1.39 -6.83 3.87
CA VAL A 313 0.19 -6.02 3.56
C VAL A 313 -0.01 -5.84 2.05
N TYR A 314 1.07 -5.88 1.26
CA TYR A 314 0.97 -5.78 -0.20
C TYR A 314 0.21 -6.95 -0.83
N SER A 315 -0.05 -8.04 -0.08
CA SER A 315 -0.93 -9.13 -0.52
C SER A 315 -2.36 -8.68 -0.86
N ILE A 316 -2.80 -7.50 -0.39
CA ILE A 316 -4.05 -6.87 -0.81
C ILE A 316 -4.14 -6.78 -2.35
N TYR A 317 -3.00 -6.54 -3.01
CA TYR A 317 -2.91 -6.25 -4.44
C TYR A 317 -2.60 -7.47 -5.32
N LEU A 318 -2.52 -8.68 -4.78
CA LEU A 318 -2.27 -9.89 -5.59
C LEU A 318 -3.34 -10.06 -6.71
N PRO A 319 -3.07 -10.82 -7.78
CA PRO A 319 -4.14 -11.22 -8.70
C PRO A 319 -5.25 -12.01 -7.98
N PRO A 320 -6.46 -12.13 -8.56
CA PRO A 320 -7.54 -12.95 -7.98
C PRO A 320 -7.16 -14.40 -7.76
N HIS A 321 -6.35 -14.98 -8.65
CA HIS A 321 -5.80 -16.33 -8.50
C HIS A 321 -4.59 -16.41 -7.55
N GLY A 322 -4.13 -15.27 -7.02
CA GLY A 322 -2.90 -15.19 -6.26
C GLY A 322 -2.97 -15.81 -4.87
N CYS A 323 -1.80 -16.07 -4.29
CA CYS A 323 -1.66 -16.72 -2.99
C CYS A 323 -0.57 -16.05 -2.13
N LEU A 324 -0.79 -16.03 -0.81
CA LEU A 324 0.24 -15.66 0.17
C LEU A 324 0.67 -16.90 0.98
N ILE A 325 1.97 -17.12 1.05
CA ILE A 325 2.61 -18.07 1.98
C ILE A 325 3.38 -17.27 3.04
N GLU A 326 2.91 -17.33 4.28
CA GLU A 326 3.51 -16.62 5.41
C GLU A 326 4.44 -17.54 6.21
N LEU A 327 5.70 -17.13 6.38
CA LEU A 327 6.64 -17.75 7.30
C LEU A 327 6.53 -17.08 8.67
N GLN A 328 5.77 -17.69 9.58
CA GLN A 328 5.35 -17.06 10.82
C GLN A 328 6.26 -17.44 12.00
N HIS A 329 7.00 -16.45 12.50
CA HIS A 329 7.81 -16.60 13.71
C HIS A 329 6.91 -16.79 14.96
N PRO A 330 7.30 -17.61 15.96
CA PRO A 330 6.51 -17.89 17.17
C PRO A 330 5.98 -16.66 17.89
N SER A 331 6.75 -15.56 17.92
CA SER A 331 6.32 -14.29 18.52
C SER A 331 5.10 -13.63 17.85
N ARG A 332 4.63 -14.19 16.72
CA ARG A 332 3.51 -13.70 15.92
C ARG A 332 2.41 -14.75 15.69
N ARG A 333 2.45 -15.90 16.38
CA ARG A 333 1.53 -17.05 16.19
C ARG A 333 0.03 -16.72 16.18
N ASN A 334 -0.38 -15.63 16.84
CA ASN A 334 -1.77 -15.20 16.96
C ASN A 334 -2.11 -13.93 16.15
N ASN A 335 -1.22 -13.52 15.22
CA ASN A 335 -1.48 -12.42 14.30
C ASN A 335 -2.10 -12.96 13.01
N PHE A 336 -3.43 -12.91 12.92
CA PHE A 336 -4.18 -13.40 11.74
C PHE A 336 -4.41 -12.36 10.66
N GLN A 337 -3.78 -11.19 10.77
CA GLN A 337 -4.06 -10.05 9.91
C GLN A 337 -3.86 -10.33 8.41
N PHE A 338 -2.83 -11.09 8.04
CA PHE A 338 -2.59 -11.44 6.63
C PHE A 338 -3.57 -12.51 6.17
N ARG A 339 -3.83 -13.54 6.99
CA ARG A 339 -4.93 -14.49 6.73
C ARG A 339 -6.25 -13.77 6.44
N ASN A 340 -6.59 -12.76 7.24
CA ASN A 340 -7.81 -11.98 7.07
C ASN A 340 -7.79 -11.17 5.76
N ILE A 341 -6.66 -10.57 5.38
CA ILE A 341 -6.52 -9.89 4.09
C ILE A 341 -6.82 -10.85 2.93
N LEU A 342 -6.25 -12.06 2.96
CA LEU A 342 -6.43 -13.02 1.88
C LEU A 342 -7.87 -13.56 1.85
N ALA A 343 -8.45 -13.89 2.99
CA ALA A 343 -9.85 -14.28 3.12
C ALA A 343 -10.81 -13.20 2.57
N LEU A 344 -10.66 -11.96 3.05
CA LEU A 344 -11.47 -10.81 2.63
C LEU A 344 -11.26 -10.42 1.15
N THR A 345 -10.21 -10.92 0.49
CA THR A 345 -10.02 -10.69 -0.95
C THR A 345 -10.33 -11.93 -1.80
N GLY A 346 -10.70 -13.05 -1.17
CA GLY A 346 -11.02 -14.31 -1.85
C GLY A 346 -9.79 -15.02 -2.42
N ARG A 347 -8.66 -14.95 -1.73
CA ARG A 347 -7.37 -15.51 -2.16
C ARG A 347 -6.87 -16.59 -1.21
N ASP A 348 -5.98 -17.45 -1.73
CA ASP A 348 -5.41 -18.53 -0.94
C ASP A 348 -4.37 -17.99 0.06
N TYR A 349 -4.35 -18.60 1.24
CA TYR A 349 -3.41 -18.31 2.31
C TYR A 349 -2.86 -19.61 2.89
N SER A 350 -1.55 -19.68 3.08
CA SER A 350 -0.89 -20.75 3.83
C SER A 350 0.08 -20.14 4.84
N VAL A 351 0.23 -20.78 5.99
CA VAL A 351 1.12 -20.31 7.05
C VAL A 351 1.99 -21.46 7.54
N TYR A 352 3.29 -21.18 7.65
CA TYR A 352 4.28 -22.11 8.14
C TYR A 352 4.96 -21.51 9.36
N PRO A 353 4.85 -22.15 10.54
CA PRO A 353 5.63 -21.76 11.70
C PRO A 353 7.13 -21.91 11.38
N VAL A 354 7.92 -20.89 11.71
CA VAL A 354 9.36 -20.90 11.44
C VAL A 354 10.18 -20.50 12.66
N VAL A 355 11.34 -21.13 12.82
CA VAL A 355 12.42 -20.72 13.73
C VAL A 355 13.66 -20.40 12.89
N ASP A 356 14.57 -19.60 13.41
CA ASP A 356 15.82 -19.26 12.74
C ASP A 356 16.98 -20.06 13.36
N PRO A 357 17.78 -20.84 12.59
CA PRO A 357 17.60 -21.17 11.18
C PRO A 357 16.38 -22.07 10.92
N LEU A 358 15.86 -22.02 9.68
CA LEU A 358 14.74 -22.86 9.25
C LEU A 358 15.10 -24.33 9.31
N ARG A 359 14.20 -25.14 9.89
CA ARG A 359 14.34 -26.60 10.00
C ARG A 359 13.41 -27.37 9.06
N ASN A 360 12.30 -26.74 8.66
CA ASN A 360 11.25 -27.31 7.83
C ASN A 360 11.31 -26.79 6.37
N ILE A 361 12.52 -26.65 5.83
CA ILE A 361 12.75 -26.10 4.48
C ILE A 361 11.99 -26.88 3.41
N GLN A 362 12.08 -28.21 3.43
CA GLN A 362 11.45 -29.05 2.41
C GLN A 362 9.91 -28.95 2.46
N GLU A 363 9.31 -28.92 3.66
CA GLU A 363 7.86 -28.74 3.83
C GLU A 363 7.39 -27.40 3.24
N ILE A 364 8.13 -26.32 3.49
CA ILE A 364 7.83 -25.00 2.92
C ILE A 364 7.95 -25.05 1.38
N ALA A 365 9.00 -25.67 0.85
CA ALA A 365 9.22 -25.79 -0.58
C ALA A 365 8.12 -26.59 -1.29
N ASP A 366 7.71 -27.72 -0.71
CA ASP A 366 6.61 -28.53 -1.21
C ASP A 366 5.29 -27.74 -1.20
N SER A 367 5.05 -26.94 -0.15
CA SER A 367 3.89 -26.05 -0.11
C SER A 367 3.89 -25.00 -1.22
N VAL A 368 5.06 -24.46 -1.58
CA VAL A 368 5.15 -23.49 -2.69
C VAL A 368 4.77 -24.20 -3.98
N ALA A 369 5.24 -25.43 -4.21
CA ALA A 369 4.87 -26.23 -5.38
C ALA A 369 3.35 -26.50 -5.43
N VAL A 370 2.73 -26.85 -4.29
CA VAL A 370 1.27 -27.03 -4.19
C VAL A 370 0.53 -25.72 -4.50
N ALA A 371 1.00 -24.58 -4.00
CA ALA A 371 0.39 -23.29 -4.30
C ALA A 371 0.52 -22.95 -5.80
N VAL A 372 1.66 -23.24 -6.43
CA VAL A 372 1.84 -23.07 -7.88
C VAL A 372 0.89 -23.96 -8.68
N ALA A 373 0.70 -25.22 -8.28
CA ALA A 373 -0.26 -26.11 -8.93
C ALA A 373 -1.69 -25.53 -8.91
N LYS A 374 -2.14 -25.02 -7.76
CA LYS A 374 -3.46 -24.36 -7.65
C LYS A 374 -3.56 -23.10 -8.50
N VAL A 375 -2.49 -22.29 -8.54
CA VAL A 375 -2.44 -21.10 -9.40
C VAL A 375 -2.57 -21.48 -10.87
N LEU A 376 -1.85 -22.52 -11.32
CA LEU A 376 -1.89 -23.02 -12.69
C LEU A 376 -3.30 -23.47 -13.10
N GLU A 377 -4.09 -24.01 -12.17
CA GLU A 377 -5.49 -24.41 -12.42
C GLU A 377 -6.45 -23.21 -12.52
N ARG A 378 -6.20 -22.14 -11.75
CA ARG A 378 -7.11 -20.98 -11.64
C ARG A 378 -6.78 -19.86 -12.61
N ARG A 379 -5.55 -19.79 -13.12
CA ARG A 379 -5.09 -18.75 -14.02
C ARG A 379 -5.59 -19.04 -15.44
N ILE A 380 -6.43 -18.16 -15.97
CA ILE A 380 -7.23 -18.38 -17.19
C ILE A 380 -6.54 -17.81 -18.46
N ASP A 381 -5.45 -17.04 -18.31
CA ASP A 381 -4.78 -16.32 -19.40
C ASP A 381 -3.88 -17.16 -20.31
#